data_AF-A0A7V4GYK8-F1
#
_entry.id   AF-A0A7V4GYK8-F1
#
_cell.length_a   1.000
_cell.length_b   1.000
_cell.length_c   1.000
_cell.angle_alpha   90.00
_cell.angle_beta   90.00
_cell.angle_gamma   90.00
#
_symmetry.space_group_name_H-M   'P 1'
#
loop_
_entity.id
_entity.type
_entity.pdbx_description
1 polymer ?
#
loop_
_entity_poly.entity_id
_entity_poly.type
_entity_poly.pdbx_seq_one_letter_code
_entity_poly.pdbx_strand_id
1 'polypeptide(L)'
;SGKFHIRYSSYVAQLRKTARPKYIRRDLDQIIAAKELVVAFRERNFVFHEGENKQFMHALAEEFADYLGVRLDYVITPNSSKYFENKEGKIVKDSSYTPDWFNCFDVACDIFVPVYWRTNKVDLVPLLPGEYSLVARKKTHIANDKDLLKLRGVVAKGTVYEDILLGKGCRDLMYTDVDHFLEAVSSGKADYAIILNAFFELSEYPELEIKFPMGETEICWAVRKDQPLLKKSLQHFIAESNRNGLLKILQESLHTEYKFSTEAIMDNYYESFQAGQFPYVLYGTEDGLPQEDVLSILQDKRGYMWFGTNAGAARYNGREMQVYDRHNGLPGNAVNGMAVDSSGTLYFATSRGIAVMAGEKIQRIFLEGEPFAGVYVDSFQNKWFLGNPALHMLSPEGKIVSYAGSIPAVSDMGCIPKTRSYFFATSEGIFLLNPGGDFIRLTSEPCLSLLIDPNENIWYSTPKGLFIIGASDLAEGKLHQVRRLNETLGLSGGAIKKILASRYGGVWLLSDYRFYQVFSLHQRAKVFEQEIGLKNNTILSLYEDTEDNLWIGFSGGLQRMTNKKGLRNFNPNIINSYVYSVVQDKQGSIWIASNNGVFSYDGRLTDVGK
;
A
#
# COMPACT_ATOMS: atom_id res chain seq x y z
N SER A 1 -10.25 -2.51 -33.45
CA SER A 1 -11.63 -3.04 -33.51
C SER A 1 -12.20 -3.02 -32.10
N GLY A 2 -13.18 -2.14 -31.83
CA GLY A 2 -13.74 -1.96 -30.48
C GLY A 2 -14.55 -3.18 -30.05
N LYS A 3 -14.10 -3.84 -28.99
CA LYS A 3 -14.65 -5.10 -28.42
C LYS A 3 -16.09 -4.94 -27.87
N PHE A 4 -16.54 -3.71 -27.64
CA PHE A 4 -17.88 -3.37 -27.15
C PHE A 4 -18.60 -2.48 -28.17
N HIS A 5 -19.72 -2.95 -28.69
CA HIS A 5 -20.43 -2.40 -29.86
C HIS A 5 -21.19 -1.08 -29.58
N ILE A 6 -20.54 -0.05 -29.02
CA ILE A 6 -21.15 1.27 -28.83
C ILE A 6 -20.39 2.29 -29.68
N ARG A 7 -21.05 2.83 -30.70
CA ARG A 7 -20.48 3.89 -31.56
C ARG A 7 -20.71 5.26 -30.90
N TYR A 8 -19.76 6.20 -31.05
CA TYR A 8 -19.91 7.60 -30.60
C TYR A 8 -21.18 8.28 -31.12
N SER A 9 -21.63 7.92 -32.32
CA SER A 9 -22.92 8.40 -32.85
C SER A 9 -24.15 7.91 -32.08
N SER A 10 -24.08 6.71 -31.47
CA SER A 10 -25.11 6.18 -30.58
C SER A 10 -25.08 6.85 -29.20
N TYR A 11 -23.88 7.23 -28.73
CA TYR A 11 -23.65 8.03 -27.51
C TYR A 11 -24.30 9.43 -27.61
N VAL A 12 -24.00 10.19 -28.67
CA VAL A 12 -24.58 11.52 -28.90
C VAL A 12 -26.12 11.45 -29.02
N ALA A 13 -26.65 10.37 -29.59
CA ALA A 13 -28.10 10.16 -29.68
C ALA A 13 -28.76 9.84 -28.31
N GLN A 14 -28.05 9.19 -27.38
CA GLN A 14 -28.51 8.96 -26.01
C GLN A 14 -28.40 10.21 -25.14
N LEU A 15 -27.32 11.00 -25.26
CA LEU A 15 -27.16 12.31 -24.60
C LEU A 15 -28.31 13.28 -24.89
N ARG A 16 -28.81 13.28 -26.14
CA ARG A 16 -29.92 14.13 -26.59
C ARG A 16 -31.29 13.68 -26.08
N LYS A 17 -31.41 12.47 -25.52
CA LYS A 17 -32.63 11.99 -24.89
C LYS A 17 -32.61 12.41 -23.43
N THR A 18 -33.36 13.46 -23.09
CA THR A 18 -33.73 13.88 -21.73
C THR A 18 -34.65 12.86 -21.05
N ALA A 19 -34.22 11.60 -20.97
CA ALA A 19 -34.85 10.59 -20.13
C ALA A 19 -33.99 10.43 -18.88
N ARG A 20 -34.59 10.62 -17.69
CA ARG A 20 -33.92 10.27 -16.43
C ARG A 20 -33.51 8.79 -16.52
N PRO A 21 -32.22 8.45 -16.31
CA PRO A 21 -31.78 7.07 -16.40
C PRO A 21 -32.56 6.20 -15.42
N LYS A 22 -32.91 4.98 -15.85
CA LYS A 22 -33.68 4.03 -15.04
C LYS A 22 -32.87 3.69 -13.78
N TYR A 23 -33.56 3.51 -12.66
CA TYR A 23 -32.90 3.02 -11.45
C TYR A 23 -32.48 1.56 -11.66
N ILE A 24 -31.20 1.27 -11.43
CA ILE A 24 -30.59 -0.05 -11.55
C ILE A 24 -29.94 -0.38 -10.20
N ARG A 25 -30.51 -1.36 -9.50
CA ARG A 25 -30.01 -1.86 -8.22
C ARG A 25 -29.83 -3.36 -8.33
N ARG A 26 -28.60 -3.77 -8.69
CA ARG A 26 -28.22 -5.18 -8.85
C ARG A 26 -27.06 -5.55 -7.93
N ASP A 27 -27.04 -6.78 -7.42
CA ASP A 27 -25.84 -7.38 -6.81
C ASP A 27 -24.95 -8.04 -7.86
N LEU A 28 -23.82 -8.63 -7.44
CA LEU A 28 -22.85 -9.25 -8.35
C LEU A 28 -23.48 -10.40 -9.16
N ASP A 29 -24.28 -11.25 -8.51
CA ASP A 29 -24.89 -12.42 -9.17
C ASP A 29 -25.92 -11.98 -10.22
N GLN A 30 -26.68 -10.92 -9.92
CA GLN A 30 -27.63 -10.31 -10.84
C GLN A 30 -26.94 -9.64 -12.04
N ILE A 31 -25.77 -9.03 -11.84
CA ILE A 31 -24.95 -8.47 -12.93
C ILE A 31 -24.45 -9.58 -13.86
N ILE A 32 -23.90 -10.65 -13.29
CA ILE A 32 -23.43 -11.82 -14.03
C ILE A 32 -24.58 -12.48 -14.79
N ALA A 33 -25.72 -12.68 -14.14
CA ALA A 33 -26.92 -13.25 -14.75
C ALA A 33 -27.47 -12.40 -15.90
N ALA A 34 -27.44 -11.07 -15.75
CA ALA A 34 -27.82 -10.13 -16.81
C ALA A 34 -26.82 -10.08 -17.98
N LYS A 35 -25.59 -10.60 -17.78
CA LYS A 35 -24.46 -10.50 -18.72
C LYS A 35 -24.17 -9.06 -19.13
N GLU A 36 -24.36 -8.13 -18.19
CA GLU A 36 -24.23 -6.70 -18.42
C GLU A 36 -23.86 -5.95 -17.14
N LEU A 37 -22.76 -5.20 -17.19
CA LEU A 37 -22.31 -4.25 -16.18
C LEU A 37 -22.64 -2.83 -16.65
N VAL A 38 -23.37 -2.06 -15.85
CA VAL A 38 -23.66 -0.65 -16.14
C VAL A 38 -22.72 0.22 -15.32
N VAL A 39 -21.91 1.05 -16.00
CA VAL A 39 -20.90 1.90 -15.37
C VAL A 39 -21.21 3.38 -15.54
N ALA A 40 -21.05 4.17 -14.48
CA ALA A 40 -21.12 5.62 -14.58
C ALA A 40 -19.78 6.24 -14.99
N PHE A 41 -19.85 7.20 -15.92
CA PHE A 41 -18.76 8.09 -16.28
C PHE A 41 -19.21 9.56 -16.17
N ARG A 42 -18.26 10.47 -15.86
CA ARG A 42 -18.47 11.92 -15.89
C ARG A 42 -17.76 12.50 -17.12
N GLU A 43 -18.41 13.45 -17.77
CA GLU A 43 -17.92 14.02 -19.03
C GLU A 43 -16.80 15.06 -18.82
N ARG A 44 -15.67 14.88 -19.52
CA ARG A 44 -14.69 15.92 -19.87
C ARG A 44 -14.05 15.62 -21.25
N ASN A 45 -14.87 15.42 -22.29
CA ASN A 45 -14.48 14.95 -23.64
C ASN A 45 -14.34 13.43 -23.74
N PHE A 46 -15.45 12.77 -24.07
CA PHE A 46 -15.50 11.32 -24.34
C PHE A 46 -14.80 11.04 -25.68
N VAL A 47 -13.51 10.72 -25.65
CA VAL A 47 -12.74 10.44 -26.87
C VAL A 47 -13.02 9.02 -27.34
N PHE A 48 -14.10 8.87 -28.12
CA PHE A 48 -14.20 7.79 -29.10
C PHE A 48 -14.39 8.42 -30.47
N HIS A 49 -13.39 9.16 -30.93
CA HIS A 49 -13.28 9.50 -32.35
C HIS A 49 -12.56 8.34 -33.05
N GLU A 50 -13.07 7.88 -34.19
CA GLU A 50 -12.39 6.83 -34.98
C GLU A 50 -10.96 7.28 -35.29
N GLY A 51 -9.96 6.64 -34.67
CA GLY A 51 -8.55 6.98 -34.82
C GLY A 51 -7.87 7.57 -33.57
N GLU A 52 -8.61 7.87 -32.50
CA GLU A 52 -8.07 8.44 -31.26
C GLU A 52 -7.99 7.42 -30.09
N ASN A 53 -7.15 7.71 -29.09
CA ASN A 53 -6.91 6.81 -27.96
C ASN A 53 -8.04 6.85 -26.92
N LYS A 54 -8.33 5.71 -26.31
CA LYS A 54 -9.27 5.61 -25.18
C LYS A 54 -8.69 6.30 -23.94
N GLN A 55 -9.53 6.90 -23.10
CA GLN A 55 -9.13 7.33 -21.76
C GLN A 55 -8.92 6.13 -20.82
N PHE A 56 -7.95 6.23 -19.90
CA PHE A 56 -7.57 5.15 -18.97
C PHE A 56 -8.76 4.56 -18.19
N MET A 57 -9.63 5.40 -17.61
CA MET A 57 -10.79 4.94 -16.83
C MET A 57 -11.75 4.09 -17.65
N HIS A 58 -11.94 4.42 -18.93
CA HIS A 58 -12.81 3.67 -19.82
C HIS A 58 -12.20 2.30 -20.16
N ALA A 59 -10.91 2.27 -20.51
CA ALA A 59 -10.22 1.03 -20.79
C ALA A 59 -10.22 0.10 -19.56
N LEU A 60 -10.06 0.66 -18.36
CA LEU A 60 -10.10 -0.13 -17.14
C LEU A 60 -11.51 -0.68 -16.82
N ALA A 61 -12.57 0.07 -17.11
CA ALA A 61 -13.95 -0.42 -16.96
C ALA A 61 -14.29 -1.55 -17.94
N GLU A 62 -13.75 -1.49 -19.17
CA GLU A 62 -13.85 -2.57 -20.15
C GLU A 62 -13.16 -3.85 -19.66
N GLU A 63 -11.92 -3.71 -19.18
CA GLU A 63 -11.18 -4.84 -18.60
C GLU A 63 -11.89 -5.42 -17.38
N PHE A 64 -12.55 -4.58 -16.57
CA PHE A 64 -13.35 -5.07 -15.45
C PHE A 64 -14.60 -5.84 -15.91
N ALA A 65 -15.29 -5.36 -16.95
CA ALA A 65 -16.42 -6.06 -17.54
C ALA A 65 -15.98 -7.41 -18.14
N ASP A 66 -14.82 -7.44 -18.80
CA ASP A 66 -14.21 -8.68 -19.32
C ASP A 66 -13.83 -9.65 -18.19
N TYR A 67 -13.24 -9.14 -17.10
CA TYR A 67 -12.94 -9.93 -15.91
C TYR A 67 -14.20 -10.58 -15.31
N LEU A 68 -15.34 -9.89 -15.35
CA LEU A 68 -16.64 -10.43 -14.93
C LEU A 68 -17.31 -11.33 -15.98
N GLY A 69 -16.79 -11.37 -17.22
CA GLY A 69 -17.41 -12.10 -18.33
C GLY A 69 -18.74 -11.51 -18.81
N VAL A 70 -18.92 -10.19 -18.68
CA VAL A 70 -20.15 -9.46 -19.01
C VAL A 70 -19.92 -8.36 -20.04
N ARG A 71 -20.98 -7.88 -20.68
CA ARG A 71 -20.90 -6.71 -21.57
C ARG A 71 -20.88 -5.42 -20.75
N LEU A 72 -20.17 -4.40 -21.23
CA LEU A 72 -20.20 -3.06 -20.63
C LEU A 72 -21.30 -2.20 -21.26
N ASP A 73 -22.13 -1.59 -20.42
CA ASP A 73 -23.02 -0.48 -20.75
C ASP A 73 -22.67 0.71 -19.85
N TYR A 74 -23.07 1.93 -20.23
CA TYR A 74 -22.72 3.12 -19.46
C TYR A 74 -23.87 4.11 -19.26
N VAL A 75 -23.75 4.89 -18.19
CA VAL A 75 -24.61 6.03 -17.89
C VAL A 75 -23.75 7.27 -17.73
N ILE A 76 -24.13 8.33 -18.43
CA ILE A 76 -23.45 9.63 -18.32
C ILE A 76 -24.03 10.37 -17.13
N THR A 77 -23.16 10.75 -16.22
CA THR A 77 -23.53 11.58 -15.08
C THR A 77 -23.45 13.06 -15.47
N PRO A 78 -24.43 13.89 -15.11
CA PRO A 78 -24.41 15.31 -15.46
C PRO A 78 -23.20 16.02 -14.84
N ASN A 79 -22.61 16.96 -15.59
CA ASN A 79 -21.59 17.85 -15.08
C ASN A 79 -22.23 18.82 -14.08
N SER A 80 -22.21 18.48 -12.80
CA SER A 80 -22.63 19.38 -11.74
C SER A 80 -21.46 20.31 -11.42
N SER A 81 -21.63 21.62 -11.67
CA SER A 81 -20.77 22.63 -11.06
C SER A 81 -20.71 22.39 -9.55
N LYS A 82 -19.56 22.74 -8.94
CA LYS A 82 -19.23 22.48 -7.52
C LYS A 82 -20.13 23.23 -6.51
N TYR A 83 -21.23 23.81 -7.00
CA TYR A 83 -22.22 24.61 -6.32
C TYR A 83 -23.58 24.29 -6.93
N PHE A 84 -24.58 23.99 -6.11
CA PHE A 84 -25.95 23.88 -6.60
C PHE A 84 -26.82 24.97 -6.00
N GLU A 85 -27.74 25.44 -6.81
CA GLU A 85 -28.78 26.36 -6.41
C GLU A 85 -29.86 25.52 -5.69
N ASN A 86 -30.15 25.82 -4.42
CA ASN A 86 -31.23 25.15 -3.71
C ASN A 86 -32.59 25.55 -4.31
N LYS A 87 -33.68 24.94 -3.83
CA LYS A 87 -35.05 25.23 -4.30
C LYS A 87 -35.49 26.69 -4.12
N GLU A 88 -34.71 27.50 -3.40
CA GLU A 88 -34.97 28.91 -3.10
C GLU A 88 -34.11 29.86 -3.94
N GLY A 89 -33.35 29.34 -4.91
CA GLY A 89 -32.51 30.16 -5.78
C GLY A 89 -31.13 30.52 -5.18
N LYS A 90 -30.76 29.93 -4.03
CA LYS A 90 -29.52 30.24 -3.34
C LYS A 90 -28.43 29.26 -3.73
N ILE A 91 -27.32 29.77 -4.24
CA ILE A 91 -26.09 28.99 -4.46
C ILE A 91 -25.58 28.51 -3.11
N VAL A 92 -25.71 27.22 -2.83
CA VAL A 92 -25.22 26.61 -1.59
C VAL A 92 -23.92 25.87 -1.91
N LYS A 93 -22.87 26.18 -1.13
CA LYS A 93 -21.63 25.41 -1.07
C LYS A 93 -21.92 24.15 -0.27
N ASP A 94 -22.75 23.27 -0.81
CA ASP A 94 -23.25 22.13 -0.06
C ASP A 94 -22.72 20.82 -0.62
N SER A 95 -22.02 20.13 0.28
CA SER A 95 -21.54 18.78 0.12
C SER A 95 -22.57 17.81 0.72
N SER A 96 -23.87 18.05 0.59
CA SER A 96 -24.91 17.12 1.10
C SER A 96 -25.60 16.32 -0.01
N TYR A 97 -25.41 16.73 -1.27
CA TYR A 97 -26.10 16.12 -2.41
C TYR A 97 -25.46 14.78 -2.75
N THR A 98 -26.10 13.68 -2.35
CA THR A 98 -25.90 12.40 -3.05
C THR A 98 -26.69 12.50 -4.34
N PRO A 99 -26.05 12.55 -5.50
CA PRO A 99 -26.81 12.62 -6.72
C PRO A 99 -27.70 11.39 -6.89
N ASP A 100 -28.97 11.62 -7.24
CA ASP A 100 -29.94 10.55 -7.50
C ASP A 100 -29.43 9.54 -8.55
N TRP A 101 -28.51 9.97 -9.42
CA TRP A 101 -27.87 9.13 -10.42
C TRP A 101 -27.02 7.98 -9.86
N PHE A 102 -26.62 7.98 -8.58
CA PHE A 102 -25.94 6.82 -7.97
C PHE A 102 -26.79 5.55 -7.96
N ASN A 103 -28.09 5.71 -8.18
CA ASN A 103 -29.04 4.62 -8.29
C ASN A 103 -29.21 4.11 -9.73
N CYS A 104 -28.45 4.62 -10.70
CA CYS A 104 -28.66 4.34 -12.12
C CYS A 104 -27.59 3.44 -12.75
N PHE A 105 -26.62 2.97 -11.97
CA PHE A 105 -25.52 2.09 -12.43
C PHE A 105 -25.08 1.14 -11.32
N ASP A 106 -24.24 0.17 -11.67
CA ASP A 106 -23.68 -0.80 -10.73
C ASP A 106 -22.37 -0.29 -10.10
N VAL A 107 -21.50 0.34 -10.89
CA VAL A 107 -20.21 0.90 -10.47
C VAL A 107 -20.03 2.28 -11.08
N ALA A 108 -19.46 3.23 -10.34
CA ALA A 108 -18.98 4.49 -10.93
C ALA A 108 -17.48 4.43 -11.15
N CYS A 109 -17.07 4.59 -12.40
CA CYS A 109 -15.69 4.64 -12.83
C CYS A 109 -15.32 6.10 -13.16
N ASP A 110 -15.24 6.92 -12.12
CA ASP A 110 -14.95 8.35 -12.22
C ASP A 110 -14.06 8.77 -11.03
N ILE A 111 -13.59 10.01 -11.03
CA ILE A 111 -12.79 10.60 -9.96
C ILE A 111 -13.73 11.05 -8.83
N PHE A 112 -13.72 10.30 -7.74
CA PHE A 112 -14.40 10.67 -6.51
C PHE A 112 -13.41 11.10 -5.44
N VAL A 113 -13.55 12.32 -4.94
CA VAL A 113 -12.92 12.73 -3.68
C VAL A 113 -13.73 12.14 -2.52
N PRO A 114 -13.10 11.41 -1.58
CA PRO A 114 -13.74 10.94 -0.37
C PRO A 114 -14.18 12.13 0.47
N VAL A 115 -15.49 12.22 0.69
CA VAL A 115 -16.08 13.19 1.61
C VAL A 115 -16.91 12.41 2.60
N TYR A 116 -16.74 12.70 3.89
CA TYR A 116 -17.23 11.88 5.01
C TYR A 116 -18.71 11.48 4.88
N TRP A 117 -19.57 12.34 4.35
CA TRP A 117 -20.98 12.02 4.17
C TRP A 117 -21.26 11.05 2.99
N ARG A 118 -20.43 11.04 1.93
CA ARG A 118 -20.58 10.08 0.79
C ARG A 118 -20.30 8.67 1.24
N THR A 119 -19.35 8.51 2.16
CA THR A 119 -19.00 7.21 2.71
C THR A 119 -20.17 6.58 3.47
N ASN A 120 -21.24 7.32 3.81
CA ASN A 120 -22.45 6.71 4.38
C ASN A 120 -23.28 5.92 3.36
N LYS A 121 -23.12 6.16 2.05
CA LYS A 121 -23.94 5.54 0.99
C LYS A 121 -23.16 4.70 0.01
N VAL A 122 -21.91 5.09 -0.29
CA VAL A 122 -21.03 4.40 -1.22
C VAL A 122 -19.72 4.06 -0.54
N ASP A 123 -19.17 2.91 -0.91
CA ASP A 123 -17.78 2.57 -0.66
C ASP A 123 -16.93 3.11 -1.79
N LEU A 124 -15.84 3.75 -1.42
CA LEU A 124 -14.82 4.20 -2.34
C LEU A 124 -13.74 3.13 -2.39
N VAL A 125 -13.46 2.66 -3.60
CA VAL A 125 -12.33 1.78 -3.88
C VAL A 125 -11.28 2.69 -4.49
N PRO A 126 -10.21 3.03 -3.74
CA PRO A 126 -9.10 3.77 -4.32
C PRO A 126 -8.67 3.06 -5.59
N LEU A 127 -8.41 3.82 -6.65
CA LEU A 127 -7.84 3.30 -7.89
C LEU A 127 -6.48 3.94 -8.12
N LEU A 128 -6.46 5.25 -7.95
CA LEU A 128 -5.27 6.04 -7.92
C LEU A 128 -5.33 6.84 -6.63
N PRO A 129 -4.20 7.07 -6.05
CA PRO A 129 -4.10 8.21 -5.19
C PRO A 129 -3.91 9.46 -6.00
N GLY A 130 -4.27 10.60 -5.46
CA GLY A 130 -4.01 11.82 -6.16
C GLY A 130 -3.91 12.89 -5.14
N GLU A 131 -2.71 13.17 -4.66
CA GLU A 131 -2.53 14.49 -4.11
C GLU A 131 -2.76 15.51 -5.23
N TYR A 132 -3.41 16.65 -4.92
CA TYR A 132 -3.55 17.68 -5.95
C TYR A 132 -2.15 18.08 -6.42
N SER A 133 -1.88 18.02 -7.71
CA SER A 133 -0.51 18.20 -8.18
C SER A 133 -0.26 19.66 -8.47
N LEU A 134 0.85 20.19 -7.94
CA LEU A 134 1.35 21.47 -8.39
C LEU A 134 1.99 21.28 -9.76
N VAL A 135 1.39 21.88 -10.79
CA VAL A 135 1.86 21.83 -12.16
C VAL A 135 2.48 23.16 -12.54
N ALA A 136 3.68 23.13 -13.11
CA ALA A 136 4.37 24.32 -13.59
C ALA A 136 5.20 23.99 -14.85
N ARG A 137 5.68 25.02 -15.55
CA ARG A 137 6.64 24.81 -16.65
C ARG A 137 7.91 24.14 -16.11
N LYS A 138 8.54 23.28 -16.92
CA LYS A 138 9.77 22.55 -16.56
C LYS A 138 10.86 23.45 -15.97
N LYS A 139 11.06 24.64 -16.55
CA LYS A 139 12.08 25.62 -16.12
C LYS A 139 11.70 26.43 -14.86
N THR A 140 10.45 26.38 -14.40
CA THR A 140 10.02 27.10 -13.20
C THR A 140 10.56 26.39 -11.97
N HIS A 141 11.38 27.07 -11.17
CA HIS A 141 11.93 26.50 -9.94
C HIS A 141 10.92 26.60 -8.80
N ILE A 142 10.46 25.46 -8.29
CA ILE A 142 9.60 25.37 -7.11
C ILE A 142 10.05 24.15 -6.30
N ALA A 143 10.73 24.38 -5.17
CA ALA A 143 11.25 23.29 -4.33
C ALA A 143 10.32 22.95 -3.15
N ASN A 144 9.50 23.90 -2.71
CA ASN A 144 8.55 23.72 -1.61
C ASN A 144 7.39 24.72 -1.72
N ASP A 145 6.38 24.56 -0.86
CA ASP A 145 5.17 25.38 -0.86
C ASP A 145 5.41 26.87 -0.55
N LYS A 146 6.51 27.25 0.12
CA LYS A 146 6.84 28.67 0.37
C LYS A 146 7.28 29.40 -0.89
N ASP A 147 7.81 28.69 -1.89
CA ASP A 147 8.20 29.30 -3.16
C ASP A 147 6.99 29.83 -3.93
N LEU A 148 5.80 29.27 -3.68
CA LEU A 148 4.54 29.70 -4.29
C LEU A 148 4.17 31.15 -3.96
N LEU A 149 4.64 31.68 -2.82
CA LEU A 149 4.37 33.06 -2.39
C LEU A 149 5.06 34.10 -3.29
N LYS A 150 6.06 33.68 -4.09
CA LYS A 150 6.83 34.53 -5.00
C LYS A 150 6.40 34.39 -6.46
N LEU A 151 5.40 33.55 -6.72
CA LEU A 151 5.00 33.13 -8.06
C LEU A 151 3.50 33.38 -8.25
N ARG A 152 3.08 33.64 -9.50
CA ARG A 152 1.67 33.88 -9.81
C ARG A 152 0.96 32.55 -10.05
N GLY A 153 0.07 32.17 -9.14
CA GLY A 153 -0.75 30.97 -9.28
C GLY A 153 -1.98 31.23 -10.17
N VAL A 154 -2.47 30.23 -10.88
CA VAL A 154 -3.79 30.28 -11.55
C VAL A 154 -4.76 29.28 -10.93
N VAL A 155 -5.98 29.76 -10.63
CA VAL A 155 -7.08 28.98 -10.08
C VAL A 155 -8.43 29.49 -10.59
N ALA A 156 -9.52 28.77 -10.30
CA ALA A 156 -10.88 29.28 -10.50
C ALA A 156 -11.49 29.69 -9.16
N LYS A 157 -12.34 30.71 -9.18
CA LYS A 157 -13.03 31.19 -7.98
C LYS A 157 -13.96 30.12 -7.42
N GLY A 158 -14.03 30.04 -6.10
CA GLY A 158 -14.80 29.06 -5.36
C GLY A 158 -14.31 27.63 -5.57
N THR A 159 -13.05 27.39 -5.93
CA THR A 159 -12.55 26.02 -6.07
C THR A 159 -11.73 25.58 -4.88
N VAL A 160 -11.65 24.26 -4.69
CA VAL A 160 -10.73 23.67 -3.69
C VAL A 160 -9.28 24.09 -3.95
N TYR A 161 -8.91 24.34 -5.21
CA TYR A 161 -7.58 24.85 -5.58
C TYR A 161 -7.32 26.24 -4.99
N GLU A 162 -8.31 27.13 -5.03
CA GLU A 162 -8.26 28.45 -4.40
C GLU A 162 -8.17 28.32 -2.88
N ASP A 163 -9.01 27.48 -2.26
CA ASP A 163 -8.99 27.24 -0.81
C ASP A 163 -7.60 26.71 -0.35
N ILE A 164 -6.98 25.79 -1.11
CA ILE A 164 -5.62 25.27 -0.84
C ILE A 164 -4.58 26.38 -0.93
N LEU A 165 -4.57 27.16 -2.01
CA LEU A 165 -3.56 28.21 -2.20
C LEU A 165 -3.71 29.34 -1.17
N LEU A 166 -4.95 29.77 -0.89
CA LEU A 166 -5.20 30.77 0.16
C LEU A 166 -4.78 30.26 1.53
N GLY A 167 -5.05 28.99 1.85
CA GLY A 167 -4.60 28.34 3.10
C GLY A 167 -3.07 28.26 3.25
N LYS A 168 -2.34 28.22 2.13
CA LYS A 168 -0.87 28.29 2.07
C LYS A 168 -0.32 29.72 2.08
N GLY A 169 -1.19 30.73 2.14
CA GLY A 169 -0.83 32.14 2.17
C GLY A 169 -0.61 32.78 0.79
N CYS A 170 -0.87 32.07 -0.30
CA CYS A 170 -0.77 32.59 -1.66
C CYS A 170 -1.93 33.56 -1.93
N ARG A 171 -1.63 34.85 -2.10
CA ARG A 171 -2.64 35.89 -2.33
C ARG A 171 -2.62 36.48 -3.75
N ASP A 172 -1.51 36.33 -4.46
CA ASP A 172 -1.35 36.79 -5.84
C ASP A 172 -1.82 35.70 -6.81
N LEU A 173 -3.16 35.59 -6.94
CA LEU A 173 -3.83 34.56 -7.73
C LEU A 173 -4.47 35.17 -8.98
N MET A 174 -4.17 34.58 -10.13
CA MET A 174 -4.89 34.79 -11.38
C MET A 174 -6.13 33.88 -11.40
N TYR A 175 -7.26 34.44 -11.82
CA TYR A 175 -8.51 33.69 -11.94
C TYR A 175 -8.84 33.39 -13.40
N THR A 176 -9.24 32.15 -13.67
CA THR A 176 -9.73 31.68 -14.97
C THR A 176 -10.81 30.60 -14.79
N ASP A 177 -11.44 30.18 -15.88
CA ASP A 177 -12.35 29.04 -15.87
C ASP A 177 -11.58 27.72 -15.70
N VAL A 178 -12.25 26.71 -15.14
CA VAL A 178 -11.61 25.44 -14.70
C VAL A 178 -10.86 24.72 -15.82
N ASP A 179 -11.23 24.96 -17.08
CA ASP A 179 -10.67 24.30 -18.25
C ASP A 179 -9.39 24.98 -18.80
N HIS A 180 -8.97 26.12 -18.25
CA HIS A 180 -7.88 26.94 -18.82
C HIS A 180 -6.65 27.09 -17.91
N PHE A 181 -6.53 26.28 -16.86
CA PHE A 181 -5.39 26.35 -15.93
C PHE A 181 -4.07 26.01 -16.61
N LEU A 182 -4.01 24.85 -17.27
CA LEU A 182 -2.79 24.38 -17.92
C LEU A 182 -2.41 25.25 -19.11
N GLU A 183 -3.38 25.72 -19.90
CA GLU A 183 -3.10 26.68 -20.98
C GLU A 183 -2.47 27.97 -20.45
N ALA A 184 -2.99 28.53 -19.35
CA ALA A 184 -2.43 29.73 -18.74
C ALA A 184 -0.99 29.53 -18.23
N VAL A 185 -0.69 28.36 -17.68
CA VAL A 185 0.68 28.01 -17.26
C VAL A 185 1.57 27.71 -18.46
N SER A 186 1.06 27.03 -19.49
CA SER A 186 1.79 26.77 -20.74
C SER A 186 2.21 28.07 -21.42
N SER A 187 1.27 29.01 -21.55
CA SER A 187 1.43 30.25 -22.31
C SER A 187 2.24 31.34 -21.59
N GLY A 188 2.76 31.10 -20.38
CA GLY A 188 3.49 32.12 -19.63
C GLY A 188 2.64 33.08 -18.78
N LYS A 189 1.30 32.98 -18.84
CA LYS A 189 0.39 33.91 -18.14
C LYS A 189 0.42 33.71 -16.63
N ALA A 190 0.51 32.46 -16.19
CA ALA A 190 0.71 32.05 -14.80
C ALA A 190 1.98 31.21 -14.65
N ASP A 191 2.51 31.10 -13.44
CA ASP A 191 3.74 30.36 -13.17
C ASP A 191 3.47 28.91 -12.74
N TYR A 192 2.33 28.67 -12.10
CA TYR A 192 1.87 27.35 -11.68
C TYR A 192 0.35 27.27 -11.56
N ALA A 193 -0.18 26.05 -11.55
CA ALA A 193 -1.56 25.73 -11.22
C ALA A 193 -1.58 24.54 -10.25
N ILE A 194 -2.69 24.37 -9.53
CA ILE A 194 -3.00 23.12 -8.83
C ILE A 194 -4.02 22.36 -9.66
N ILE A 195 -3.70 21.12 -10.01
CA ILE A 195 -4.54 20.28 -10.86
C ILE A 195 -4.87 18.98 -10.14
N LEU A 196 -6.16 18.69 -10.03
CA LEU A 196 -6.61 17.34 -9.69
C LEU A 196 -6.40 16.45 -10.91
N ASN A 197 -5.77 15.29 -10.73
CA ASN A 197 -5.60 14.31 -11.80
C ASN A 197 -4.71 14.81 -12.98
N ALA A 198 -3.62 15.51 -12.65
CA ALA A 198 -2.69 16.10 -13.63
C ALA A 198 -2.17 15.12 -14.69
N PHE A 199 -2.10 13.83 -14.38
CA PHE A 199 -1.67 12.78 -15.30
C PHE A 199 -2.41 12.79 -16.65
N PHE A 200 -3.71 13.07 -16.65
CA PHE A 200 -4.54 13.01 -17.84
C PHE A 200 -4.55 14.30 -18.64
N GLU A 201 -4.39 15.43 -17.95
CA GLU A 201 -4.44 16.74 -18.59
C GLU A 201 -3.05 17.14 -19.13
N LEU A 202 -1.95 16.66 -18.52
CA LEU A 202 -0.58 16.99 -18.93
C LEU A 202 -0.15 16.40 -20.28
N SER A 203 -0.84 15.38 -20.79
CA SER A 203 -0.52 14.81 -22.10
C SER A 203 -0.63 15.83 -23.24
N GLU A 204 -1.45 16.86 -23.07
CA GLU A 204 -1.65 17.94 -24.05
C GLU A 204 -0.65 19.10 -23.87
N TYR A 205 0.16 19.11 -22.80
CA TYR A 205 1.04 20.22 -22.44
C TYR A 205 2.48 19.76 -22.13
N PRO A 206 3.30 19.45 -23.15
CA PRO A 206 4.63 18.84 -22.99
C PRO A 206 5.72 19.76 -22.40
N GLU A 207 5.43 21.02 -22.16
CA GLU A 207 6.30 21.97 -21.47
C GLU A 207 6.06 22.04 -19.96
N LEU A 208 4.98 21.40 -19.49
CA LEU A 208 4.57 21.37 -18.10
C LEU A 208 5.02 20.08 -17.41
N GLU A 209 5.20 20.16 -16.09
CA GLU A 209 5.49 19.00 -15.25
C GLU A 209 4.90 19.18 -13.85
N ILE A 210 4.69 18.05 -13.17
CA ILE A 210 4.36 18.03 -11.75
C ILE A 210 5.63 18.38 -10.97
N LYS A 211 5.56 19.37 -10.09
CA LYS A 211 6.68 19.76 -9.24
C LYS A 211 6.69 18.98 -7.94
N PHE A 212 5.55 18.93 -7.28
CA PHE A 212 5.31 18.13 -6.08
C PHE A 212 3.81 18.16 -5.77
N PRO A 213 3.34 17.26 -4.92
CA PRO A 213 1.94 17.20 -4.58
C PRO A 213 1.50 18.20 -3.49
N MET A 214 0.22 18.55 -3.47
CA MET A 214 -0.41 19.61 -2.67
C MET A 214 -1.71 19.10 -2.03
N GLY A 215 -1.61 18.50 -0.84
CA GLY A 215 -2.76 18.12 -0.02
C GLY A 215 -3.38 16.78 -0.43
N GLU A 216 -4.13 16.19 0.49
CA GLU A 216 -4.59 14.80 0.42
C GLU A 216 -5.90 14.68 -0.38
N THR A 217 -5.88 13.94 -1.49
CA THR A 217 -7.10 13.39 -2.08
C THR A 217 -6.89 11.97 -2.59
N GLU A 218 -7.92 11.13 -2.44
CA GLU A 218 -7.94 9.81 -3.05
C GLU A 218 -8.76 9.89 -4.34
N ILE A 219 -8.27 9.29 -5.43
CA ILE A 219 -9.03 9.10 -6.66
C ILE A 219 -9.60 7.68 -6.65
N CYS A 220 -10.90 7.59 -6.39
CA CYS A 220 -11.55 6.29 -6.16
C CYS A 220 -12.58 5.98 -7.23
N TRP A 221 -12.83 4.71 -7.51
CA TRP A 221 -14.12 4.26 -8.04
C TRP A 221 -15.14 4.17 -6.90
N ALA A 222 -16.43 4.28 -7.21
CA ALA A 222 -17.48 4.18 -6.21
C ALA A 222 -18.41 3.00 -6.48
N VAL A 223 -18.67 2.23 -5.43
CA VAL A 223 -19.63 1.11 -5.41
C VAL A 223 -20.60 1.36 -4.26
N ARG A 224 -21.86 0.94 -4.37
CA ARG A 224 -22.80 1.13 -3.26
C ARG A 224 -22.44 0.19 -2.10
N LYS A 225 -22.66 0.66 -0.86
CA LYS A 225 -22.37 -0.12 0.35
C LYS A 225 -23.17 -1.42 0.48
N ASP A 226 -24.31 -1.49 -0.19
CA ASP A 226 -25.16 -2.68 -0.23
C ASP A 226 -24.71 -3.73 -1.27
N GLN A 227 -23.54 -3.55 -1.90
CA GLN A 227 -22.97 -4.48 -2.89
C GLN A 227 -21.58 -5.01 -2.47
N PRO A 228 -21.44 -5.68 -1.31
CA PRO A 228 -20.14 -6.09 -0.78
C PRO A 228 -19.38 -7.08 -1.68
N LEU A 229 -20.09 -7.96 -2.40
CA LEU A 229 -19.47 -8.92 -3.33
C LEU A 229 -18.92 -8.23 -4.58
N LEU A 230 -19.66 -7.28 -5.15
CA LEU A 230 -19.21 -6.49 -6.31
C LEU A 230 -17.98 -5.65 -5.95
N LYS A 231 -17.98 -5.02 -4.76
CA LYS A 231 -16.82 -4.31 -4.22
C LYS A 231 -15.60 -5.23 -4.12
N LYS A 232 -15.76 -6.42 -3.52
CA LYS A 232 -14.67 -7.39 -3.38
C LYS A 232 -14.13 -7.83 -4.74
N SER A 233 -15.02 -8.07 -5.71
CA SER A 233 -14.66 -8.44 -7.08
C SER A 233 -13.86 -7.34 -7.77
N LEU A 234 -14.29 -6.08 -7.62
CA LEU A 234 -13.59 -4.92 -8.16
C LEU A 234 -12.19 -4.75 -7.53
N GLN A 235 -12.07 -4.89 -6.22
CA GLN A 235 -10.79 -4.83 -5.51
C GLN A 235 -9.83 -5.94 -5.98
N HIS A 236 -10.34 -7.16 -6.18
CA HIS A 236 -9.54 -8.27 -6.68
C HIS A 236 -9.07 -8.01 -8.11
N PHE A 237 -9.96 -7.54 -8.98
CA PHE A 237 -9.62 -7.16 -10.35
C PHE A 237 -8.50 -6.12 -10.39
N ILE A 238 -8.59 -5.05 -9.59
CA ILE A 238 -7.55 -4.00 -9.55
C ILE A 238 -6.21 -4.60 -9.10
N ALA A 239 -6.21 -5.41 -8.04
CA ALA A 239 -5.01 -6.05 -7.51
C ALA A 239 -4.38 -7.05 -8.49
N GLU A 240 -5.19 -7.82 -9.22
CA GLU A 240 -4.74 -8.77 -10.24
C GLU A 240 -4.24 -8.07 -11.52
N SER A 241 -4.97 -7.06 -11.99
CA SER A 241 -4.58 -6.21 -13.12
C SER A 241 -3.23 -5.54 -12.88
N ASN A 242 -2.98 -5.13 -11.64
CA ASN A 242 -1.67 -4.62 -11.24
C ASN A 242 -0.58 -5.70 -11.29
N ARG A 243 -0.80 -6.85 -10.62
CA ARG A 243 0.18 -7.96 -10.59
C ARG A 243 0.55 -8.46 -12.00
N ASN A 244 -0.42 -8.48 -12.91
CA ASN A 244 -0.24 -9.01 -14.25
C ASN A 244 0.23 -7.94 -15.26
N GLY A 245 0.48 -6.71 -14.82
CA GLY A 245 0.98 -5.62 -15.67
C GLY A 245 -0.06 -5.02 -16.62
N LEU A 246 -1.35 -5.35 -16.48
CA LEU A 246 -2.42 -4.78 -17.30
C LEU A 246 -2.49 -3.26 -17.15
N LEU A 247 -2.36 -2.74 -15.93
CA LEU A 247 -2.36 -1.29 -15.68
C LEU A 247 -1.21 -0.59 -16.42
N LYS A 248 -0.04 -1.23 -16.47
CA LYS A 248 1.13 -0.76 -17.23
C LYS A 248 0.86 -0.76 -18.74
N ILE A 249 0.26 -1.81 -19.27
CA ILE A 249 -0.07 -1.93 -20.70
C ILE A 249 -1.11 -0.86 -21.10
N LEU A 250 -2.19 -0.73 -20.31
CA LEU A 250 -3.21 0.29 -20.54
C LEU A 250 -2.60 1.68 -20.53
N GLN A 251 -1.66 1.94 -19.62
CA GLN A 251 -0.92 3.20 -19.57
C GLN A 251 -0.05 3.43 -20.82
N GLU A 252 0.74 2.45 -21.23
CA GLU A 252 1.61 2.54 -22.42
C GLU A 252 0.80 2.75 -23.71
N SER A 253 -0.45 2.26 -23.75
CA SER A 253 -1.35 2.40 -24.90
C SER A 253 -1.95 3.81 -25.08
N LEU A 254 -1.77 4.71 -24.12
CA LEU A 254 -2.31 6.08 -24.17
C LEU A 254 -1.49 7.03 -25.08
N HIS A 255 -0.38 6.57 -25.68
CA HIS A 255 0.54 7.34 -26.55
C HIS A 255 0.93 8.73 -26.02
N THR A 256 1.05 8.89 -24.70
CA THR A 256 1.61 10.11 -24.12
C THR A 256 3.14 10.07 -24.22
N GLU A 257 3.80 11.17 -24.64
CA GLU A 257 5.27 11.25 -24.64
C GLU A 257 5.90 11.13 -23.22
N TYR A 258 5.05 11.10 -22.19
CA TYR A 258 5.42 10.92 -20.79
C TYR A 258 5.27 9.48 -20.33
N LYS A 259 6.37 8.92 -19.84
CA LYS A 259 6.42 7.66 -19.08
C LYS A 259 6.44 7.99 -17.59
N PHE A 260 5.28 7.93 -16.94
CA PHE A 260 5.25 7.78 -15.48
C PHE A 260 5.50 6.31 -15.14
N SER A 261 6.26 5.99 -14.10
CA SER A 261 6.35 4.59 -13.67
C SER A 261 4.98 4.15 -13.13
N THR A 262 4.57 2.92 -13.42
CA THR A 262 3.41 2.29 -12.77
C THR A 262 3.56 2.33 -11.25
N GLU A 263 4.80 2.34 -10.74
CA GLU A 263 5.13 2.57 -9.33
C GLU A 263 4.68 3.94 -8.82
N ALA A 264 4.94 5.07 -9.50
CA ALA A 264 4.50 6.39 -9.01
C ALA A 264 2.96 6.54 -8.91
N ILE A 265 2.23 5.77 -9.72
CA ILE A 265 0.77 5.65 -9.74
C ILE A 265 0.29 4.80 -8.55
N MET A 266 1.06 3.78 -8.18
CA MET A 266 0.82 2.89 -7.04
C MET A 266 1.27 3.50 -5.71
N ASP A 267 2.31 4.33 -5.71
CA ASP A 267 2.97 4.90 -4.54
C ASP A 267 2.03 5.76 -3.72
N ASN A 268 1.19 6.56 -4.37
CA ASN A 268 0.24 7.33 -3.60
C ASN A 268 -0.98 6.40 -3.15
N TYR A 269 -1.29 5.24 -3.81
CA TYR A 269 -2.57 4.45 -3.69
C TYR A 269 -2.69 3.90 -2.28
N TYR A 270 -1.54 3.57 -1.73
CA TYR A 270 -1.36 2.85 -0.51
C TYR A 270 -0.85 3.81 0.55
N GLU A 271 -1.71 4.72 1.01
CA GLU A 271 -1.47 5.46 2.24
C GLU A 271 -1.75 4.57 3.47
N SER A 272 -0.88 3.58 3.61
CA SER A 272 -0.09 3.32 4.81
C SER A 272 -0.09 4.39 5.91
N PHE A 273 0.03 3.90 7.16
CA PHE A 273 0.17 4.64 8.41
C PHE A 273 0.49 6.15 8.25
N GLN A 274 -0.53 7.01 8.13
CA GLN A 274 -0.44 8.49 8.05
C GLN A 274 0.04 9.19 9.34
N ALA A 275 0.30 10.50 9.30
CA ALA A 275 0.92 11.19 10.45
C ALA A 275 -0.10 11.31 11.60
N GLY A 276 0.18 10.66 12.74
CA GLY A 276 -0.68 10.70 13.93
C GLY A 276 -0.32 9.61 14.96
N GLN A 277 -0.86 9.73 16.17
CA GLN A 277 -0.72 8.68 17.19
C GLN A 277 -1.59 7.48 16.81
N PHE A 278 -0.94 6.38 16.44
CA PHE A 278 -1.63 5.13 16.16
C PHE A 278 -2.01 4.42 17.45
N PRO A 279 -3.20 3.81 17.53
CA PRO A 279 -3.47 2.83 18.55
C PRO A 279 -2.43 1.72 18.47
N TYR A 280 -1.87 1.37 19.63
CA TYR A 280 -0.96 0.26 19.74
C TYR A 280 -1.30 -0.63 20.94
N VAL A 281 -0.85 -1.87 20.86
CA VAL A 281 -0.89 -2.86 21.95
C VAL A 281 0.52 -3.37 22.15
N LEU A 282 0.95 -3.46 23.40
CA LEU A 282 2.22 -4.07 23.79
C LEU A 282 1.95 -5.50 24.24
N TYR A 283 2.88 -6.39 23.94
CA TYR A 283 2.90 -7.76 24.46
C TYR A 283 4.26 -8.05 25.06
N GLY A 284 4.25 -8.61 26.27
CA GLY A 284 5.43 -9.06 27.00
C GLY A 284 5.31 -10.51 27.46
N THR A 285 6.16 -10.89 28.40
CA THR A 285 6.10 -12.22 29.02
C THR A 285 4.79 -12.47 29.78
N GLU A 286 4.19 -11.42 30.34
CA GLU A 286 2.88 -11.47 31.01
C GLU A 286 1.73 -11.82 30.05
N ASP A 287 1.89 -11.53 28.74
CA ASP A 287 0.91 -11.84 27.69
C ASP A 287 1.16 -13.20 27.01
N GLY A 288 2.21 -13.92 27.42
CA GLY A 288 2.54 -15.26 26.94
C GLY A 288 3.71 -15.33 25.95
N LEU A 289 4.46 -14.25 25.72
CA LEU A 289 5.75 -14.37 25.05
C LEU A 289 6.72 -15.18 25.92
N PRO A 290 7.50 -16.11 25.35
CA PRO A 290 8.45 -16.91 26.15
C PRO A 290 9.65 -16.09 26.63
N GLN A 291 10.00 -15.01 25.92
CA GLN A 291 11.01 -14.02 26.28
C GLN A 291 10.82 -12.78 25.38
N GLU A 292 11.40 -11.65 25.78
CA GLU A 292 11.07 -10.33 25.24
C GLU A 292 11.92 -9.86 24.04
N ASP A 293 12.98 -10.57 23.64
CA ASP A 293 13.69 -10.29 22.39
C ASP A 293 12.97 -10.96 21.23
N VAL A 294 12.19 -10.18 20.48
CA VAL A 294 11.43 -10.70 19.34
C VAL A 294 12.23 -10.54 18.04
N LEU A 295 12.92 -11.61 17.67
CA LEU A 295 13.89 -11.67 16.57
C LEU A 295 13.25 -11.81 15.19
N SER A 296 12.08 -12.46 15.11
CA SER A 296 11.40 -12.70 13.85
C SER A 296 9.89 -12.74 14.04
N ILE A 297 9.17 -12.23 13.05
CA ILE A 297 7.70 -12.17 13.04
C ILE A 297 7.21 -12.68 11.69
N LEU A 298 6.17 -13.51 11.71
CA LEU A 298 5.55 -14.08 10.52
C LEU A 298 4.05 -14.26 10.75
N GLN A 299 3.24 -14.11 9.71
CA GLN A 299 1.87 -14.62 9.69
C GLN A 299 1.79 -15.87 8.83
N ASP A 300 1.17 -16.93 9.34
CA ASP A 300 0.93 -18.15 8.57
C ASP A 300 -0.32 -18.04 7.67
N LYS A 301 -0.51 -19.02 6.78
CA LYS A 301 -1.65 -19.04 5.85
C LYS A 301 -3.02 -19.19 6.53
N ARG A 302 -3.07 -19.57 7.80
CA ARG A 302 -4.30 -19.69 8.59
C ARG A 302 -4.60 -18.38 9.35
N GLY A 303 -3.70 -17.40 9.29
CA GLY A 303 -3.83 -16.10 9.93
C GLY A 303 -3.18 -16.01 11.32
N TYR A 304 -2.58 -17.09 11.85
CA TYR A 304 -1.88 -17.01 13.13
C TYR A 304 -0.61 -16.18 12.97
N MET A 305 -0.35 -15.35 13.97
CA MET A 305 0.93 -14.68 14.09
C MET A 305 1.92 -15.58 14.80
N TRP A 306 3.19 -15.49 14.41
CA TRP A 306 4.30 -16.24 14.96
C TRP A 306 5.39 -15.27 15.35
N PHE A 307 5.92 -15.42 16.57
CA PHE A 307 6.96 -14.56 17.13
C PHE A 307 8.14 -15.44 17.57
N GLY A 308 9.27 -15.38 16.85
CA GLY A 308 10.50 -16.06 17.21
C GLY A 308 11.31 -15.24 18.21
N THR A 309 11.75 -15.86 19.29
CA THR A 309 12.50 -15.22 20.38
C THR A 309 13.76 -16.01 20.73
N ASN A 310 14.55 -15.55 21.70
CA ASN A 310 15.70 -16.30 22.22
C ASN A 310 15.31 -17.57 23.03
N ALA A 311 14.04 -17.69 23.44
CA ALA A 311 13.55 -18.76 24.31
C ALA A 311 12.51 -19.68 23.66
N GLY A 312 12.13 -19.42 22.41
CA GLY A 312 11.21 -20.25 21.64
C GLY A 312 10.49 -19.45 20.56
N ALA A 313 9.48 -20.06 19.94
CA ALA A 313 8.50 -19.37 19.11
C ALA A 313 7.14 -19.30 19.81
N ALA A 314 6.45 -18.17 19.75
CA ALA A 314 5.08 -18.04 20.21
C ALA A 314 4.12 -17.98 19.01
N ARG A 315 3.12 -18.86 18.98
CA ARG A 315 1.99 -18.80 18.05
C ARG A 315 0.84 -18.06 18.69
N TYR A 316 0.38 -16.98 18.07
CA TYR A 316 -0.69 -16.12 18.57
C TYR A 316 -1.93 -16.17 17.67
N ASN A 317 -3.08 -16.41 18.29
CA ASN A 317 -4.37 -16.55 17.61
C ASN A 317 -5.24 -15.28 17.66
N GLY A 318 -4.69 -14.16 18.16
CA GLY A 318 -5.45 -12.93 18.44
C GLY A 318 -5.93 -12.80 19.89
N ARG A 319 -5.74 -13.83 20.72
CA ARG A 319 -6.13 -13.84 22.14
C ARG A 319 -5.06 -14.46 23.05
N GLU A 320 -4.48 -15.59 22.66
CA GLU A 320 -3.57 -16.38 23.49
C GLU A 320 -2.32 -16.76 22.68
N MET A 321 -1.19 -16.84 23.37
CA MET A 321 0.09 -17.30 22.83
C MET A 321 0.39 -18.73 23.26
N GLN A 322 0.70 -19.59 22.29
CA GLN A 322 1.19 -20.94 22.52
C GLN A 322 2.69 -21.00 22.22
N VAL A 323 3.49 -21.40 23.22
CA VAL A 323 4.95 -21.47 23.11
C VAL A 323 5.41 -22.80 22.50
N TYR A 324 6.38 -22.71 21.60
CA TYR A 324 7.15 -23.80 21.04
C TYR A 324 8.64 -23.62 21.38
N ASP A 325 9.28 -24.62 21.98
CA ASP A 325 10.66 -24.63 22.46
C ASP A 325 11.27 -26.04 22.31
N ARG A 326 12.46 -26.28 22.89
CA ARG A 326 13.09 -27.60 22.84
C ARG A 326 12.33 -28.71 23.56
N HIS A 327 11.50 -28.37 24.55
CA HIS A 327 10.72 -29.36 25.28
C HIS A 327 9.51 -29.85 24.50
N ASN A 328 9.03 -29.07 23.52
CA ASN A 328 7.85 -29.40 22.73
C ASN A 328 8.09 -29.48 21.21
N GLY A 329 9.36 -29.56 20.79
CA GLY A 329 9.76 -30.13 19.50
C GLY A 329 10.72 -29.31 18.65
N LEU A 330 11.05 -28.06 19.02
CA LEU A 330 12.08 -27.31 18.30
C LEU A 330 13.48 -27.90 18.59
N PRO A 331 14.41 -27.91 17.63
CA PRO A 331 15.77 -28.39 17.88
C PRO A 331 16.59 -27.41 18.76
N GLY A 332 16.31 -26.12 18.66
CA GLY A 332 16.93 -25.03 19.42
C GLY A 332 15.90 -24.01 19.92
N ASN A 333 16.20 -23.32 21.02
CA ASN A 333 15.29 -22.33 21.63
C ASN A 333 15.34 -20.97 20.92
N ALA A 334 16.52 -20.51 20.49
CA ALA A 334 16.61 -19.24 19.78
C ALA A 334 16.09 -19.41 18.35
N VAL A 335 15.01 -18.70 18.00
CA VAL A 335 14.35 -18.74 16.69
C VAL A 335 14.64 -17.42 15.96
N ASN A 336 15.67 -17.44 15.10
CA ASN A 336 16.21 -16.25 14.45
C ASN A 336 15.43 -15.84 13.20
N GLY A 337 14.77 -16.79 12.53
CA GLY A 337 13.99 -16.52 11.34
C GLY A 337 12.96 -17.60 11.09
N MET A 338 11.88 -17.22 10.41
CA MET A 338 10.79 -18.12 10.04
C MET A 338 10.35 -17.83 8.62
N ALA A 339 9.90 -18.87 7.93
CA ALA A 339 9.29 -18.71 6.61
C ALA A 339 8.13 -19.69 6.42
N VAL A 340 7.16 -19.31 5.59
CA VAL A 340 6.04 -20.15 5.17
C VAL A 340 6.13 -20.36 3.66
N ASP A 341 5.99 -21.60 3.21
CA ASP A 341 5.97 -21.90 1.77
C ASP A 341 4.55 -21.84 1.18
N SER A 342 4.44 -22.05 -0.14
CA SER A 342 3.15 -22.01 -0.82
C SER A 342 2.16 -23.10 -0.39
N SER A 343 2.61 -24.16 0.29
CA SER A 343 1.72 -25.20 0.85
C SER A 343 1.19 -24.82 2.24
N GLY A 344 1.77 -23.81 2.88
CA GLY A 344 1.50 -23.47 4.28
C GLY A 344 2.39 -24.20 5.28
N THR A 345 3.46 -24.85 4.80
CA THR A 345 4.47 -25.47 5.68
C THR A 345 5.36 -24.39 6.26
N LEU A 346 5.55 -24.42 7.58
CA LEU A 346 6.37 -23.48 8.33
C LEU A 346 7.76 -24.06 8.58
N TYR A 347 8.75 -23.19 8.44
CA TYR A 347 10.16 -23.48 8.68
C TYR A 347 10.69 -22.54 9.75
N PHE A 348 11.34 -23.10 10.78
CA PHE A 348 11.92 -22.34 11.88
C PHE A 348 13.44 -22.49 11.85
N ALA A 349 14.16 -21.40 11.57
CA ALA A 349 15.61 -21.32 11.72
C ALA A 349 15.94 -21.14 13.20
N THR A 350 16.55 -22.16 13.79
CA THR A 350 16.90 -22.15 15.20
C THR A 350 18.42 -22.18 15.42
N SER A 351 18.85 -21.99 16.66
CA SER A 351 20.26 -22.15 17.06
C SER A 351 20.81 -23.58 16.95
N ARG A 352 19.98 -24.59 16.66
CA ARG A 352 20.41 -26.01 16.60
C ARG A 352 19.75 -26.82 15.48
N GLY A 353 19.23 -26.18 14.45
CA GLY A 353 18.66 -26.84 13.28
C GLY A 353 17.48 -26.09 12.68
N ILE A 354 16.90 -26.66 11.62
CA ILE A 354 15.66 -26.20 11.02
C ILE A 354 14.51 -27.10 11.47
N ALA A 355 13.51 -26.55 12.17
CA ALA A 355 12.27 -27.28 12.43
C ALA A 355 11.27 -27.07 11.30
N VAL A 356 10.50 -28.10 10.98
CA VAL A 356 9.45 -28.06 9.96
C VAL A 356 8.12 -28.43 10.58
N MET A 357 7.15 -27.54 10.45
CA MET A 357 5.79 -27.73 10.93
C MET A 357 4.82 -27.73 9.76
N ALA A 358 4.05 -28.82 9.66
CA ALA A 358 2.89 -28.89 8.78
C ALA A 358 1.66 -29.23 9.64
N GLY A 359 0.61 -28.43 9.50
CA GLY A 359 -0.54 -28.44 10.41
C GLY A 359 -0.20 -27.78 11.75
N GLU A 360 -0.26 -28.53 12.85
CA GLU A 360 -0.05 -28.00 14.22
C GLU A 360 1.11 -28.66 14.97
N LYS A 361 1.84 -29.56 14.31
CA LYS A 361 2.93 -30.33 14.92
C LYS A 361 4.21 -30.18 14.11
N ILE A 362 5.32 -30.13 14.82
CA ILE A 362 6.65 -30.26 14.21
C ILE A 362 6.76 -31.69 13.71
N GLN A 363 6.97 -31.83 12.40
CA GLN A 363 7.01 -33.14 11.74
C GLN A 363 8.43 -33.59 11.45
N ARG A 364 9.34 -32.64 11.23
CA ARG A 364 10.71 -32.94 10.80
C ARG A 364 11.70 -31.91 11.32
N ILE A 365 12.92 -32.37 11.55
CA ILE A 365 14.09 -31.54 11.83
C ILE A 365 15.12 -31.79 10.73
N PHE A 366 15.69 -30.71 10.20
CA PHE A 366 16.82 -30.75 9.28
C PHE A 366 18.07 -30.16 9.93
N LEU A 367 19.24 -30.69 9.55
CA LEU A 367 20.55 -30.13 9.90
C LEU A 367 20.70 -29.90 11.42
N GLU A 368 20.31 -30.91 12.20
CA GLU A 368 20.36 -30.83 13.66
C GLU A 368 21.80 -30.63 14.16
N GLY A 369 21.98 -29.69 15.09
CA GLY A 369 23.27 -29.31 15.64
C GLY A 369 23.89 -28.06 15.00
N GLU A 370 23.35 -27.57 13.88
CA GLU A 370 23.84 -26.36 13.20
C GLU A 370 22.97 -25.12 13.50
N PRO A 371 23.56 -23.92 13.66
CA PRO A 371 22.81 -22.69 13.86
C PRO A 371 22.40 -22.04 12.54
N PHE A 372 21.16 -21.53 12.47
CA PHE A 372 20.63 -20.84 11.31
C PHE A 372 20.17 -19.43 11.67
N ALA A 373 20.57 -18.44 10.85
CA ALA A 373 20.16 -17.05 10.98
C ALA A 373 18.77 -16.79 10.39
N GLY A 374 18.34 -17.58 9.40
CA GLY A 374 17.04 -17.41 8.77
C GLY A 374 16.72 -18.49 7.74
N VAL A 375 15.49 -18.40 7.22
CA VAL A 375 15.00 -19.21 6.11
C VAL A 375 14.42 -18.27 5.05
N TYR A 376 14.77 -18.50 3.79
CA TYR A 376 14.19 -17.80 2.64
C TYR A 376 13.52 -18.81 1.71
N VAL A 377 12.27 -18.54 1.32
CA VAL A 377 11.55 -19.35 0.33
C VAL A 377 11.52 -18.56 -0.97
N ASP A 378 12.14 -19.09 -2.01
CA ASP A 378 12.18 -18.41 -3.31
C ASP A 378 10.91 -18.66 -4.14
N SER A 379 10.82 -17.97 -5.28
CA SER A 379 9.71 -18.10 -6.22
C SER A 379 9.53 -19.52 -6.80
N PHE A 380 10.58 -20.34 -6.78
CA PHE A 380 10.58 -21.72 -7.25
C PHE A 380 10.31 -22.73 -6.13
N GLN A 381 10.00 -22.25 -4.93
CA GLN A 381 9.75 -23.06 -3.72
C GLN A 381 10.99 -23.80 -3.20
N ASN A 382 12.21 -23.38 -3.58
CA ASN A 382 13.40 -23.81 -2.84
C ASN A 382 13.43 -23.11 -1.49
N LYS A 383 13.88 -23.82 -0.46
CA LYS A 383 14.10 -23.28 0.88
C LYS A 383 15.59 -23.12 1.11
N TRP A 384 16.02 -21.88 1.25
CA TRP A 384 17.38 -21.52 1.55
C TRP A 384 17.53 -21.34 3.06
N PHE A 385 18.39 -22.15 3.67
CA PHE A 385 18.70 -22.10 5.10
C PHE A 385 20.03 -21.36 5.28
N LEU A 386 19.95 -20.18 5.90
CA LEU A 386 21.09 -19.27 6.06
C LEU A 386 21.91 -19.71 7.28
N GLY A 387 22.73 -20.75 7.11
CA GLY A 387 23.58 -21.31 8.16
C GLY A 387 24.97 -20.69 8.21
N ASN A 388 25.65 -20.89 9.34
CA ASN A 388 27.07 -20.58 9.53
C ASN A 388 27.74 -21.81 10.15
N PRO A 389 28.65 -22.51 9.43
CA PRO A 389 29.46 -22.00 8.32
C PRO A 389 28.94 -22.26 6.90
N ALA A 390 27.78 -22.90 6.72
CA ALA A 390 27.31 -23.31 5.40
C ALA A 390 25.91 -22.77 5.05
N LEU A 391 25.75 -22.34 3.80
CA LEU A 391 24.45 -22.09 3.20
C LEU A 391 23.87 -23.40 2.67
N HIS A 392 22.58 -23.66 2.90
CA HIS A 392 21.92 -24.86 2.38
C HIS A 392 20.70 -24.49 1.54
N MET A 393 20.41 -25.28 0.52
CA MET A 393 19.20 -25.18 -0.29
C MET A 393 18.48 -26.52 -0.30
N LEU A 394 17.22 -26.54 0.12
CA LEU A 394 16.30 -27.66 -0.02
C LEU A 394 15.39 -27.42 -1.22
N SER A 395 15.48 -28.28 -2.24
CA SER A 395 14.63 -28.22 -3.42
C SER A 395 13.19 -28.68 -3.11
N PRO A 396 12.20 -28.34 -3.96
CA PRO A 396 10.83 -28.83 -3.83
C PRO A 396 10.72 -30.36 -3.80
N GLU A 397 11.63 -31.06 -4.49
CA GLU A 397 11.71 -32.52 -4.54
C GLU A 397 12.36 -33.13 -3.29
N GLY A 398 12.81 -32.30 -2.35
CA GLY A 398 13.39 -32.73 -1.08
C GLY A 398 14.91 -32.96 -1.11
N LYS A 399 15.61 -32.53 -2.18
CA LYS A 399 17.07 -32.64 -2.27
C LYS A 399 17.74 -31.47 -1.56
N ILE A 400 18.73 -31.76 -0.71
CA ILE A 400 19.54 -30.74 -0.04
C ILE A 400 20.87 -30.58 -0.79
N VAL A 401 21.25 -29.33 -1.05
CA VAL A 401 22.56 -28.91 -1.54
C VAL A 401 23.19 -28.00 -0.49
N SER A 402 24.45 -28.24 -0.13
CA SER A 402 25.19 -27.48 0.88
C SER A 402 26.39 -26.78 0.27
N TYR A 403 26.58 -25.51 0.58
CA TYR A 403 27.65 -24.64 0.07
C TYR A 403 28.59 -24.24 1.23
N ALA A 404 29.35 -25.21 1.75
CA ALA A 404 30.27 -24.98 2.86
C ALA A 404 31.60 -24.36 2.37
N GLY A 405 31.98 -23.22 2.94
CA GLY A 405 33.24 -22.53 2.61
C GLY A 405 33.28 -21.83 1.24
N SER A 406 32.21 -21.93 0.45
CA SER A 406 32.10 -21.27 -0.86
C SER A 406 31.60 -19.83 -0.78
N ILE A 407 30.95 -19.46 0.32
CA ILE A 407 30.39 -18.13 0.58
C ILE A 407 30.53 -17.79 2.07
N PRO A 408 30.78 -16.52 2.44
CA PRO A 408 30.72 -16.08 3.83
C PRO A 408 29.30 -16.19 4.42
N ALA A 409 29.16 -15.92 5.71
CA ALA A 409 27.86 -15.92 6.38
C ALA A 409 26.88 -14.96 5.66
N VAL A 410 25.74 -15.52 5.26
CA VAL A 410 24.68 -14.80 4.54
C VAL A 410 23.72 -14.18 5.55
N SER A 411 23.51 -12.87 5.48
CA SER A 411 22.55 -12.15 6.31
C SER A 411 21.19 -11.98 5.63
N ASP A 412 21.16 -11.95 4.31
CA ASP A 412 19.94 -11.79 3.51
C ASP A 412 20.16 -12.27 2.09
N MET A 413 19.07 -12.54 1.36
CA MET A 413 19.17 -12.93 -0.04
C MET A 413 17.92 -12.57 -0.85
N GLY A 414 18.08 -12.56 -2.16
CA GLY A 414 17.02 -12.29 -3.12
C GLY A 414 17.23 -13.06 -4.41
N CYS A 415 16.13 -13.36 -5.11
CA CYS A 415 16.13 -14.05 -6.38
C CYS A 415 15.43 -13.21 -7.45
N ILE A 416 15.97 -13.22 -8.67
CA ILE A 416 15.28 -12.74 -9.86
C ILE A 416 14.73 -13.97 -10.60
N PRO A 417 13.41 -14.21 -10.55
CA PRO A 417 12.83 -15.44 -11.13
C PRO A 417 13.07 -15.54 -12.64
N LYS A 418 13.02 -14.41 -13.35
CA LYS A 418 13.16 -14.35 -14.81
C LYS A 418 14.51 -14.88 -15.29
N THR A 419 15.59 -14.56 -14.57
CA THR A 419 16.96 -14.94 -14.92
C THR A 419 17.50 -16.10 -14.08
N ARG A 420 16.78 -16.49 -13.03
CA ARG A 420 17.25 -17.43 -11.99
C ARG A 420 18.54 -16.98 -11.31
N SER A 421 18.75 -15.68 -11.19
CA SER A 421 19.90 -15.10 -10.49
C SER A 421 19.61 -14.98 -9.00
N TYR A 422 20.57 -15.36 -8.16
CA TYR A 422 20.48 -15.23 -6.71
C TYR A 422 21.56 -14.29 -6.19
N PHE A 423 21.16 -13.30 -5.41
CA PHE A 423 22.05 -12.32 -4.78
C PHE A 423 22.04 -12.54 -3.28
N PHE A 424 23.22 -12.48 -2.67
CA PHE A 424 23.43 -12.77 -1.25
C PHE A 424 24.10 -11.59 -0.58
N ALA A 425 23.47 -11.05 0.47
CA ALA A 425 24.08 -10.09 1.37
C ALA A 425 24.98 -10.84 2.36
N THR A 426 26.23 -10.44 2.47
CA THR A 426 27.21 -11.07 3.37
C THR A 426 28.05 -10.03 4.11
N SER A 427 28.78 -10.48 5.14
CA SER A 427 29.78 -9.67 5.84
C SER A 427 30.91 -9.16 4.95
N GLU A 428 31.08 -9.72 3.74
CA GLU A 428 32.11 -9.31 2.78
C GLU A 428 31.52 -8.61 1.54
N GLY A 429 30.21 -8.39 1.50
CA GLY A 429 29.52 -7.71 0.41
C GLY A 429 28.53 -8.59 -0.30
N ILE A 430 28.17 -8.19 -1.52
CA ILE A 430 27.13 -8.86 -2.30
C ILE A 430 27.77 -9.95 -3.15
N PHE A 431 27.23 -11.17 -3.07
CA PHE A 431 27.63 -12.28 -3.93
C PHE A 431 26.50 -12.64 -4.88
N LEU A 432 26.85 -13.10 -6.09
CA LEU A 432 25.95 -13.67 -7.10
C LEU A 432 26.24 -15.16 -7.24
N LEU A 433 25.20 -15.99 -7.20
CA LEU A 433 25.32 -17.40 -7.61
C LEU A 433 25.12 -17.50 -9.12
N ASN A 434 26.16 -17.98 -9.80
CA ASN A 434 26.10 -18.23 -11.23
C ASN A 434 25.39 -19.54 -11.56
N PRO A 435 24.90 -19.72 -12.80
CA PRO A 435 24.32 -20.98 -13.26
C PRO A 435 25.23 -22.21 -13.12
N GLY A 436 26.55 -22.00 -13.10
CA GLY A 436 27.55 -23.06 -12.88
C GLY A 436 27.70 -23.53 -11.43
N GLY A 437 27.09 -22.83 -10.46
CA GLY A 437 27.17 -23.16 -9.03
C GLY A 437 28.24 -22.37 -8.25
N ASP A 438 29.01 -21.52 -8.92
CA ASP A 438 30.04 -20.68 -8.30
C ASP A 438 29.46 -19.37 -7.77
N PHE A 439 30.01 -18.90 -6.64
CA PHE A 439 29.69 -17.59 -6.08
C PHE A 439 30.71 -16.54 -6.53
N ILE A 440 30.21 -15.45 -7.13
CA ILE A 440 31.02 -14.30 -7.52
C ILE A 440 30.75 -13.14 -6.57
N ARG A 441 31.80 -12.59 -5.98
CA ARG A 441 31.73 -11.35 -5.20
C ARG A 441 31.59 -10.14 -6.12
N LEU A 442 30.53 -9.37 -5.94
CA LEU A 442 30.19 -8.19 -6.75
C LEU A 442 30.58 -6.87 -6.06
N THR A 443 30.61 -6.83 -4.73
CA THR A 443 30.99 -5.64 -3.96
C THR A 443 31.98 -5.97 -2.84
N SER A 444 32.76 -4.97 -2.41
CA SER A 444 33.76 -5.13 -1.35
C SER A 444 33.27 -4.72 0.04
N GLU A 445 32.25 -3.87 0.12
CA GLU A 445 31.69 -3.36 1.38
C GLU A 445 30.66 -4.33 1.95
N PRO A 446 30.64 -4.58 3.28
CA PRO A 446 29.65 -5.45 3.92
C PRO A 446 28.22 -5.05 3.57
N CYS A 447 27.41 -6.03 3.18
CA CYS A 447 26.00 -5.84 2.89
C CYS A 447 25.18 -6.40 4.06
N LEU A 448 24.38 -5.55 4.70
CA LEU A 448 23.61 -5.93 5.89
C LEU A 448 22.30 -6.60 5.49
N SER A 449 21.59 -6.03 4.53
CA SER A 449 20.34 -6.53 4.00
C SER A 449 20.20 -6.12 2.54
N LEU A 450 19.46 -6.91 1.77
CA LEU A 450 19.10 -6.58 0.40
C LEU A 450 17.64 -6.95 0.11
N LEU A 451 17.04 -6.24 -0.83
CA LEU A 451 15.73 -6.49 -1.39
C LEU A 451 15.81 -6.31 -2.90
N ILE A 452 15.22 -7.24 -3.65
CA ILE A 452 15.05 -7.11 -5.09
C ILE A 452 13.62 -6.63 -5.33
N ASP A 453 13.49 -5.45 -5.94
CA ASP A 453 12.18 -4.87 -6.26
C ASP A 453 11.61 -5.45 -7.59
N PRO A 454 10.32 -5.22 -7.89
CA PRO A 454 9.69 -5.73 -9.11
C PRO A 454 10.32 -5.24 -10.42
N ASN A 455 11.09 -4.15 -10.38
CA ASN A 455 11.84 -3.61 -11.51
C ASN A 455 13.23 -4.24 -11.67
N GLU A 456 13.55 -5.27 -10.89
CA GLU A 456 14.85 -5.92 -10.86
C GLU A 456 15.97 -4.97 -10.37
N ASN A 457 15.65 -3.95 -9.56
CA ASN A 457 16.66 -3.21 -8.82
C ASN A 457 16.97 -3.90 -7.50
N ILE A 458 18.25 -3.86 -7.13
CA ILE A 458 18.75 -4.32 -5.84
C ILE A 458 18.86 -3.10 -4.92
N TRP A 459 17.95 -3.04 -3.95
CA TRP A 459 18.10 -2.21 -2.78
C TRP A 459 19.01 -2.92 -1.81
N TYR A 460 20.06 -2.25 -1.34
CA TYR A 460 20.95 -2.85 -0.37
C TYR A 460 21.48 -1.83 0.63
N SER A 461 21.66 -2.28 1.87
CA SER A 461 22.21 -1.47 2.93
C SER A 461 23.61 -1.91 3.32
N THR A 462 24.43 -0.93 3.70
CA THR A 462 25.76 -1.12 4.27
C THR A 462 25.86 -0.30 5.55
N PRO A 463 26.92 -0.48 6.38
CA PRO A 463 27.18 0.41 7.50
C PRO A 463 27.28 1.91 7.11
N LYS A 464 27.54 2.21 5.83
CA LYS A 464 27.71 3.58 5.32
C LYS A 464 26.43 4.18 4.74
N GLY A 465 25.39 3.40 4.49
CA GLY A 465 24.14 3.93 3.94
C GLY A 465 23.25 2.93 3.22
N LEU A 466 22.25 3.49 2.52
CA LEU A 466 21.31 2.76 1.68
C LEU A 466 21.58 3.10 0.21
N PHE A 467 21.57 2.07 -0.62
CA PHE A 467 21.91 2.17 -2.04
C PHE A 467 20.92 1.40 -2.89
N ILE A 468 20.84 1.79 -4.17
CA ILE A 468 20.06 1.09 -5.20
C ILE A 468 20.85 1.03 -6.51
N ILE A 469 20.72 -0.09 -7.21
CA ILE A 469 21.31 -0.33 -8.55
C ILE A 469 20.47 -1.38 -9.30
N GLY A 470 20.40 -1.30 -10.63
CA GLY A 470 19.82 -2.36 -11.44
C GLY A 470 20.60 -3.67 -11.30
N ALA A 471 19.92 -4.81 -11.15
CA ALA A 471 20.59 -6.09 -10.93
C ALA A 471 21.54 -6.48 -12.07
N SER A 472 21.13 -6.24 -13.32
CA SER A 472 21.97 -6.47 -14.50
C SER A 472 23.22 -5.59 -14.48
N ASP A 473 23.08 -4.30 -14.12
CA ASP A 473 24.22 -3.39 -14.03
C ASP A 473 25.19 -3.79 -12.91
N LEU A 474 24.66 -4.28 -11.77
CA LEU A 474 25.49 -4.80 -10.69
C LEU A 474 26.23 -6.08 -11.11
N ALA A 475 25.55 -7.01 -11.78
CA ALA A 475 26.14 -8.25 -12.29
C ALA A 475 27.24 -7.99 -13.34
N GLU A 476 27.10 -6.93 -14.13
CA GLU A 476 28.10 -6.45 -15.10
C GLU A 476 29.22 -5.60 -14.46
N GLY A 477 29.19 -5.38 -13.14
CA GLY A 477 30.20 -4.61 -12.43
C GLY A 477 30.15 -3.11 -12.67
N LYS A 478 29.02 -2.56 -13.13
CA LYS A 478 28.83 -1.12 -13.38
C LYS A 478 28.57 -0.33 -12.10
N LEU A 479 29.51 -0.40 -11.16
CA LEU A 479 29.39 0.24 -9.83
C LEU A 479 29.24 1.77 -9.87
N HIS A 480 29.59 2.41 -10.99
CA HIS A 480 29.35 3.84 -11.20
C HIS A 480 27.86 4.22 -11.33
N GLN A 481 26.97 3.24 -11.54
CA GLN A 481 25.51 3.46 -11.58
C GLN A 481 24.84 3.33 -10.21
N VAL A 482 25.59 2.96 -9.17
CA VAL A 482 25.06 2.89 -7.80
C VAL A 482 24.57 4.26 -7.37
N ARG A 483 23.30 4.34 -6.95
CA ARG A 483 22.71 5.55 -6.38
C ARG A 483 22.62 5.41 -4.87
N ARG A 484 23.14 6.39 -4.13
CA ARG A 484 22.96 6.50 -2.68
C ARG A 484 21.63 7.20 -2.39
N LEU A 485 20.84 6.65 -1.47
CA LEU A 485 19.49 7.12 -1.21
C LEU A 485 19.34 7.94 0.08
N ASN A 486 20.35 7.96 0.94
CA ASN A 486 20.28 8.60 2.27
C ASN A 486 19.79 10.05 2.24
N GLU A 487 20.37 10.89 1.37
CA GLU A 487 20.06 12.32 1.30
C GLU A 487 18.66 12.56 0.72
N THR A 488 18.35 11.88 -0.39
CA THR A 488 17.05 12.01 -1.09
C THR A 488 15.90 11.59 -0.18
N LEU A 489 16.05 10.47 0.52
CA LEU A 489 15.04 9.94 1.43
C LEU A 489 15.06 10.61 2.81
N GLY A 490 16.00 11.52 3.08
CA GLY A 490 16.12 12.19 4.37
C GLY A 490 16.40 11.23 5.53
N LEU A 491 17.11 10.12 5.27
CA LEU A 491 17.44 9.13 6.29
C LEU A 491 18.43 9.74 7.29
N SER A 492 17.96 9.95 8.51
CA SER A 492 18.77 10.44 9.63
C SER A 492 18.81 9.38 10.72
N GLY A 493 19.98 9.02 11.24
CA GLY A 493 20.12 7.94 12.23
C GLY A 493 21.15 6.89 11.82
N GLY A 494 21.23 5.80 12.59
CA GLY A 494 22.19 4.71 12.38
C GLY A 494 21.97 3.93 11.07
N ALA A 495 22.82 2.93 10.83
CA ALA A 495 22.76 2.11 9.61
C ALA A 495 21.41 1.39 9.47
N ILE A 496 20.92 1.28 8.23
CA ILE A 496 19.74 0.47 7.91
C ILE A 496 20.12 -1.02 8.03
N LYS A 497 19.52 -1.71 8.98
CA LYS A 497 19.78 -3.12 9.30
C LYS A 497 18.98 -4.08 8.44
N LYS A 498 17.74 -3.72 8.10
CA LYS A 498 16.85 -4.57 7.31
C LYS A 498 16.05 -3.74 6.31
N ILE A 499 15.90 -4.30 5.11
CA ILE A 499 15.05 -3.79 4.04
C ILE A 499 13.95 -4.83 3.83
N LEU A 500 12.70 -4.42 3.91
CA LEU A 500 11.54 -5.30 3.76
C LEU A 500 10.61 -4.73 2.71
N ALA A 501 10.07 -5.58 1.84
CA ALA A 501 8.97 -5.19 0.98
C ALA A 501 7.71 -4.97 1.84
N SER A 502 7.00 -3.88 1.59
CA SER A 502 5.62 -3.76 2.03
C SER A 502 4.73 -4.62 1.14
N ARG A 503 3.61 -5.10 1.70
CA ARG A 503 2.59 -5.84 0.94
C ARG A 503 1.98 -5.04 -0.22
N TYR A 504 2.22 -3.73 -0.23
CA TYR A 504 1.63 -2.75 -1.14
C TYR A 504 2.62 -2.16 -2.15
N GLY A 505 3.84 -2.68 -2.23
CA GLY A 505 4.85 -2.25 -3.21
C GLY A 505 5.82 -1.17 -2.72
N GLY A 506 5.58 -0.58 -1.54
CA GLY A 506 6.56 0.28 -0.86
C GLY A 506 7.67 -0.51 -0.18
N VAL A 507 8.60 0.22 0.46
CA VAL A 507 9.73 -0.39 1.18
C VAL A 507 9.75 0.08 2.64
N TRP A 508 9.87 -0.87 3.55
CA TRP A 508 10.18 -0.61 4.95
C TRP A 508 11.68 -0.71 5.18
N LEU A 509 12.25 0.31 5.84
CA LEU A 509 13.66 0.33 6.23
C LEU A 509 13.73 0.31 7.76
N LEU A 510 14.48 -0.62 8.33
CA LEU A 510 14.67 -0.69 9.77
C LEU A 510 16.07 -0.24 10.14
N SER A 511 16.17 0.62 11.13
CA SER A 511 17.40 0.92 11.88
C SER A 511 17.21 0.52 13.34
N ASP A 512 18.24 0.67 14.17
CA ASP A 512 18.18 0.26 15.57
C ASP A 512 17.05 0.94 16.37
N TYR A 513 16.70 2.19 16.07
CA TYR A 513 15.74 2.97 16.87
C TYR A 513 14.64 3.65 16.06
N ARG A 514 14.69 3.50 14.74
CA ARG A 514 13.74 4.11 13.80
C ARG A 514 13.42 3.10 12.72
N PHE A 515 12.19 3.12 12.25
CA PHE A 515 11.87 2.51 10.97
C PHE A 515 11.30 3.59 10.04
N TYR A 516 11.48 3.38 8.76
CA TYR A 516 11.11 4.30 7.71
C TYR A 516 10.20 3.60 6.75
N GLN A 517 9.25 4.36 6.23
CA GLN A 517 8.46 3.95 5.09
C GLN A 517 8.84 4.77 3.89
N VAL A 518 9.28 4.09 2.84
CA VAL A 518 9.64 4.68 1.56
C VAL A 518 8.48 4.44 0.60
N PHE A 519 7.84 5.54 0.20
CA PHE A 519 6.81 5.56 -0.83
C PHE A 519 7.42 5.72 -2.20
N SER A 520 8.23 6.75 -2.37
CA SER A 520 8.86 7.06 -3.65
C SER A 520 10.31 7.50 -3.44
N LEU A 521 11.14 7.24 -4.44
CA LEU A 521 12.52 7.73 -4.50
C LEU A 521 12.62 9.25 -4.69
N HIS A 522 11.52 9.93 -5.00
CA HIS A 522 11.47 11.38 -5.24
C HIS A 522 11.03 12.18 -4.01
N GLN A 523 10.64 11.49 -2.94
CA GLN A 523 10.14 12.10 -1.72
C GLN A 523 10.98 11.65 -0.51
N ARG A 524 10.91 12.41 0.58
CA ARG A 524 11.51 11.98 1.84
C ARG A 524 10.76 10.76 2.37
N ALA A 525 11.50 9.82 2.96
CA ALA A 525 10.90 8.69 3.65
C ALA A 525 10.14 9.20 4.87
N LYS A 526 9.00 8.58 5.12
CA LYS A 526 8.29 8.80 6.37
C LYS A 526 9.04 8.14 7.51
N VAL A 527 9.29 8.89 8.57
CA VAL A 527 10.03 8.41 9.73
C VAL A 527 9.06 8.08 10.86
N PHE A 528 9.27 6.94 11.50
CA PHE A 528 8.58 6.55 12.72
C PHE A 528 9.60 6.58 13.87
N GLU A 529 9.47 7.58 14.73
CA GLU A 529 10.33 7.80 15.91
C GLU A 529 9.49 7.74 17.20
N GLN A 530 10.04 7.12 18.25
CA GLN A 530 9.81 7.30 19.71
C GLN A 530 8.40 7.58 20.31
N GLU A 531 7.29 7.61 19.58
CA GLU A 531 5.91 7.56 20.12
C GLU A 531 5.26 6.17 19.98
N ILE A 532 6.06 5.19 19.55
CA ILE A 532 5.65 3.84 19.17
C ILE A 532 6.62 2.87 19.86
N GLY A 533 6.45 2.65 21.16
CA GLY A 533 7.08 1.51 21.85
C GLY A 533 7.99 1.81 23.03
N LEU A 534 8.35 0.72 23.71
CA LEU A 534 9.11 0.64 24.96
C LEU A 534 10.41 1.43 24.85
N LYS A 535 10.47 2.57 25.55
CA LYS A 535 11.58 3.53 25.48
C LYS A 535 12.94 2.82 25.65
N ASN A 536 13.87 3.13 24.75
CA ASN A 536 15.27 2.67 24.73
C ASN A 536 15.53 1.22 24.28
N ASN A 537 14.53 0.50 23.76
CA ASN A 537 14.77 -0.81 23.15
C ASN A 537 15.13 -0.69 21.66
N THR A 538 15.93 -1.64 21.16
CA THR A 538 16.27 -1.72 19.74
C THR A 538 15.15 -2.42 18.96
N ILE A 539 14.91 -1.99 17.73
CA ILE A 539 14.00 -2.66 16.79
C ILE A 539 14.74 -3.87 16.20
N LEU A 540 14.21 -5.06 16.42
CA LEU A 540 14.79 -6.33 15.99
C LEU A 540 14.06 -6.92 14.78
N SER A 541 12.75 -6.72 14.69
CA SER A 541 11.94 -7.24 13.60
C SER A 541 10.73 -6.36 13.29
N LEU A 542 10.25 -6.44 12.06
CA LEU A 542 9.05 -5.74 11.59
C LEU A 542 8.28 -6.67 10.66
N TYR A 543 6.96 -6.67 10.78
CA TYR A 543 6.09 -7.44 9.89
C TYR A 543 4.76 -6.72 9.68
N GLU A 544 4.29 -6.72 8.45
CA GLU A 544 2.98 -6.20 8.06
C GLU A 544 2.03 -7.38 7.85
N ASP A 545 0.99 -7.47 8.69
CA ASP A 545 0.02 -8.58 8.60
C ASP A 545 -1.05 -8.36 7.53
N THR A 546 -1.83 -9.40 7.26
CA THR A 546 -2.90 -9.37 6.25
C THR A 546 -4.06 -8.44 6.60
N GLU A 547 -4.12 -7.95 7.84
CA GLU A 547 -5.12 -7.01 8.35
C GLU A 547 -4.60 -5.57 8.41
N ASP A 548 -3.43 -5.26 7.86
CA ASP A 548 -2.80 -3.93 7.85
C ASP A 548 -2.30 -3.48 9.22
N ASN A 549 -2.09 -4.43 10.15
CA ASN A 549 -1.38 -4.13 11.37
C ASN A 549 0.13 -4.24 11.14
N LEU A 550 0.85 -3.36 11.81
CA LEU A 550 2.30 -3.38 11.86
C LEU A 550 2.74 -3.99 13.18
N TRP A 551 3.45 -5.10 13.10
CA TRP A 551 4.04 -5.79 14.24
C TRP A 551 5.52 -5.45 14.32
N ILE A 552 5.95 -4.93 15.45
CA ILE A 552 7.31 -4.46 15.70
C ILE A 552 7.87 -5.26 16.88
N GLY A 553 8.90 -6.04 16.64
CA GLY A 553 9.63 -6.77 17.66
C GLY A 553 10.80 -5.94 18.16
N PHE A 554 10.92 -5.84 19.49
CA PHE A 554 11.97 -5.09 20.16
C PHE A 554 12.85 -6.02 21.00
N SER A 555 13.98 -5.49 21.50
CA SER A 555 14.81 -6.13 22.53
C SER A 555 14.19 -6.14 23.94
N GLY A 556 12.86 -6.14 24.03
CA GLY A 556 12.13 -5.95 25.28
C GLY A 556 10.61 -6.06 25.14
N GLY A 557 10.13 -6.61 24.04
CA GLY A 557 8.73 -6.96 23.86
C GLY A 557 8.30 -6.87 22.40
N LEU A 558 7.00 -6.97 22.20
CA LEU A 558 6.34 -6.85 20.90
C LEU A 558 5.35 -5.71 20.95
N GLN A 559 5.22 -4.98 19.85
CA GLN A 559 4.16 -4.01 19.67
C GLN A 559 3.37 -4.32 18.41
N ARG A 560 2.05 -4.20 18.49
CA ARG A 560 1.16 -4.14 17.34
C ARG A 560 0.62 -2.73 17.20
N MET A 561 0.81 -2.09 16.05
CA MET A 561 0.12 -0.87 15.65
C MET A 561 -0.93 -1.17 14.60
N THR A 562 -2.00 -0.38 14.54
CA THR A 562 -3.01 -0.48 13.48
C THR A 562 -3.33 0.88 12.86
N ASN A 563 -3.43 0.93 11.54
CA ASN A 563 -3.87 2.12 10.80
C ASN A 563 -5.40 2.22 10.73
N LYS A 564 -6.12 1.13 11.04
CA LYS A 564 -7.57 1.08 11.06
C LYS A 564 -8.06 1.77 12.33
N LYS A 565 -8.95 2.76 12.19
CA LYS A 565 -9.75 3.31 13.29
C LYS A 565 -10.81 2.29 13.80
N GLY A 566 -10.54 0.98 13.73
CA GLY A 566 -11.49 -0.11 13.89
C GLY A 566 -11.17 -1.05 15.05
N LEU A 567 -12.25 -1.58 15.67
CA LEU A 567 -12.34 -2.48 16.83
C LEU A 567 -11.30 -2.22 17.94
N ARG A 568 -11.64 -1.26 18.79
CA ARG A 568 -11.04 -1.10 20.11
C ARG A 568 -11.77 -2.01 21.09
N ASN A 569 -11.04 -2.83 21.85
CA ASN A 569 -11.58 -3.37 23.09
C ASN A 569 -11.79 -2.20 24.05
N PHE A 570 -13.03 -1.74 24.16
CA PHE A 570 -13.41 -0.70 25.12
C PHE A 570 -13.62 -1.37 26.48
N ASN A 571 -12.59 -1.38 27.31
CA ASN A 571 -12.62 -1.97 28.65
C ASN A 571 -12.39 -0.89 29.73
N PRO A 572 -13.32 0.07 29.88
CA PRO A 572 -13.20 1.08 30.92
C PRO A 572 -13.33 0.42 32.29
N ASN A 573 -12.44 0.74 33.24
CA ASN A 573 -12.49 0.20 34.61
C ASN A 573 -13.85 0.37 35.30
N ILE A 574 -14.67 1.33 34.85
CA ILE A 574 -16.01 1.58 35.41
C ILE A 574 -17.05 0.55 34.93
N ILE A 575 -16.87 -0.07 33.76
CA ILE A 575 -17.73 -1.13 33.22
C ILE A 575 -17.01 -2.47 33.39
N ASN A 576 -16.82 -2.87 34.65
CA ASN A 576 -16.16 -4.12 35.00
C ASN A 576 -17.18 -5.27 35.17
N SER A 577 -18.04 -5.47 34.17
CA SER A 577 -19.10 -6.47 34.23
C SER A 577 -19.62 -6.87 32.85
N TYR A 578 -20.48 -7.89 32.79
CA TYR A 578 -21.12 -8.31 31.54
C TYR A 578 -21.93 -7.19 30.91
N VAL A 579 -21.65 -6.90 29.64
CA VAL A 579 -22.42 -5.99 28.79
C VAL A 579 -23.50 -6.79 28.06
N TYR A 580 -24.75 -6.38 28.21
CA TYR A 580 -25.90 -7.05 27.59
C TYR A 580 -26.32 -6.43 26.28
N SER A 581 -26.20 -5.11 26.16
CA SER A 581 -26.70 -4.36 25.02
C SER A 581 -25.90 -3.09 24.80
N VAL A 582 -25.72 -2.76 23.53
CA VAL A 582 -25.09 -1.52 23.06
C VAL A 582 -25.97 -0.93 21.97
N VAL A 583 -26.40 0.32 22.13
CA VAL A 583 -27.26 1.05 21.17
C VAL A 583 -26.68 2.43 20.91
N GLN A 584 -26.79 2.91 19.68
CA GLN A 584 -26.45 4.29 19.32
C GLN A 584 -27.74 5.11 19.15
N ASP A 585 -27.78 6.32 19.72
CA ASP A 585 -28.90 7.24 19.50
C ASP A 585 -28.72 8.09 18.22
N LYS A 586 -29.73 8.92 17.91
CA LYS A 586 -29.74 9.74 16.69
C LYS A 586 -28.71 10.88 16.72
N GLN A 587 -28.20 11.25 17.89
CA GLN A 587 -27.20 12.28 18.09
C GLN A 587 -25.78 11.69 18.01
N GLY A 588 -25.66 10.36 17.99
CA GLY A 588 -24.41 9.62 17.82
C GLY A 588 -23.84 9.07 19.13
N SER A 589 -24.48 9.31 20.27
CA SER A 589 -24.02 8.81 21.57
C SER A 589 -24.30 7.32 21.71
N ILE A 590 -23.37 6.60 22.35
CA ILE A 590 -23.44 5.15 22.56
C ILE A 590 -23.94 4.89 23.98
N TRP A 591 -24.99 4.09 24.11
CA TRP A 591 -25.61 3.66 25.34
C TRP A 591 -25.24 2.20 25.61
N ILE A 592 -24.67 1.94 26.80
CA ILE A 592 -24.14 0.63 27.19
C ILE A 592 -24.89 0.17 28.43
N ALA A 593 -25.57 -0.98 28.33
CA ALA A 593 -26.25 -1.63 29.46
C ALA A 593 -25.41 -2.79 29.97
N SER A 594 -25.10 -2.80 31.27
CA SER A 594 -24.28 -3.81 31.92
C SER A 594 -24.83 -4.21 33.29
N ASN A 595 -24.28 -5.25 33.93
CA ASN A 595 -24.67 -5.67 35.28
C ASN A 595 -24.51 -4.57 36.34
N ASN A 596 -23.51 -3.69 36.18
CA ASN A 596 -23.14 -2.71 37.20
C ASN A 596 -23.59 -1.28 36.89
N GLY A 597 -24.39 -1.08 35.85
CA GLY A 597 -24.96 0.23 35.52
C GLY A 597 -25.31 0.43 34.06
N VAL A 598 -25.83 1.62 33.77
CA VAL A 598 -26.11 2.12 32.42
C VAL A 598 -25.16 3.28 32.15
N PHE A 599 -24.43 3.21 31.05
CA PHE A 599 -23.40 4.17 30.71
C PHE A 599 -23.69 4.83 29.38
N SER A 600 -23.37 6.12 29.27
CA SER A 600 -23.39 6.87 28.01
C SER A 600 -21.97 7.22 27.59
N TYR A 601 -21.68 7.13 26.29
CA TYR A 601 -20.41 7.49 25.69
C TYR A 601 -20.63 8.41 24.47
N ASP A 602 -20.18 9.65 24.60
CA ASP A 602 -20.23 10.70 23.58
C ASP A 602 -18.83 11.29 23.29
N GLY A 603 -17.79 10.56 23.68
CA GLY A 603 -16.41 11.04 23.79
C GLY A 603 -15.89 11.03 25.23
N ARG A 604 -16.80 11.08 26.22
CA ARG A 604 -16.52 10.80 27.63
C ARG A 604 -17.48 9.73 28.13
N LEU A 605 -16.97 8.79 28.93
CA LEU A 605 -17.81 7.78 29.55
C LEU A 605 -18.39 8.29 30.85
N THR A 606 -19.73 8.23 30.96
CA THR A 606 -20.47 8.71 32.13
C THR A 606 -21.39 7.59 32.63
N ASP A 607 -21.35 7.32 33.94
CA ASP A 607 -22.34 6.49 34.61
C ASP A 607 -23.61 7.32 34.78
N VAL A 608 -24.70 6.90 34.16
CA VAL A 608 -25.96 7.67 34.15
C VAL A 608 -26.78 7.39 35.43
N GLY A 609 -26.39 6.39 36.21
CA GLY A 609 -27.04 6.03 37.48
C GLY A 609 -26.51 6.77 38.71
N LYS A 610 -25.52 7.65 38.56
CA LYS A 610 -24.90 8.47 39.62
C LYS A 610 -24.84 9.92 39.20
#